data_AF-A0A834ZZ15-F1
#
_entry.id   AF-A0A834ZZ15-F1
#
_cell.length_a   1.000
_cell.length_b   1.000
_cell.length_c   1.000
_cell.angle_alpha   90.00
_cell.angle_beta   90.00
_cell.angle_gamma   90.00
#
_symmetry.space_group_name_H-M   'P 1'
#
loop_
_entity.id
_entity.type
_entity.pdbx_description
1 polymer ?
#
loop_
_entity_poly.entity_id
_entity_poly.type
_entity_poly.pdbx_seq_one_letter_code
_entity_poly.pdbx_strand_id
1 'polypeptide(L)'
;MDKLFCFEALYDLLIGGHSSYGSGNGRSHQGPVKYGFNLVKGKANHPMEDYHVARFIQIEGHELGLFAIYDGHLGESVPAYLQKNLFANILKEEEFWTDPNRSISKAYEQTDQAILSHNPDLGQGGSTAVTAILIDGRKLWIGNVGDSRAVLSRGGQAIQMTIDHEPNTERGSIENRGGFVSNMPGYPKHPHLFKSIT
;
A
#
# COMPACT_ATOMS: atom_id res chain seq x y z
N MET A 1 -12.45 11.69 -32.94
CA MET A 1 -13.62 10.92 -32.45
C MET A 1 -13.02 9.92 -31.49
N ASP A 2 -12.86 10.40 -30.28
CA ASP A 2 -11.80 9.95 -29.40
C ASP A 2 -12.29 8.73 -28.64
N LYS A 3 -11.45 7.70 -28.69
CA LYS A 3 -11.64 6.43 -28.01
C LYS A 3 -11.54 6.66 -26.51
N LEU A 4 -12.65 7.04 -25.89
CA LEU A 4 -12.98 6.76 -24.49
C LEU A 4 -13.06 5.23 -24.30
N PHE A 5 -11.95 4.53 -24.45
CA PHE A 5 -11.87 3.11 -24.15
C PHE A 5 -11.68 2.96 -22.64
N CYS A 6 -12.79 2.64 -21.96
CA CYS A 6 -12.83 1.81 -20.74
C CYS A 6 -12.18 2.33 -19.44
N PHE A 7 -12.21 3.63 -19.15
CA PHE A 7 -11.85 4.12 -17.81
C PHE A 7 -12.87 3.71 -16.72
N GLU A 8 -14.16 3.68 -17.07
CA GLU A 8 -15.26 3.25 -16.16
C GLU A 8 -15.12 1.76 -15.77
N ALA A 9 -14.79 0.88 -16.72
CA ALA A 9 -14.64 -0.55 -16.47
C ALA A 9 -13.44 -0.88 -15.56
N LEU A 10 -12.38 -0.06 -15.61
CA LEU A 10 -11.25 -0.19 -14.68
C LEU A 10 -11.67 0.19 -13.26
N TYR A 11 -12.52 1.21 -13.12
CA TYR A 11 -13.04 1.69 -11.84
C TYR A 11 -13.92 0.63 -11.15
N ASP A 12 -14.78 -0.06 -11.92
CA ASP A 12 -15.58 -1.18 -11.40
C ASP A 12 -14.72 -2.39 -11.00
N LEU A 13 -13.62 -2.65 -11.72
CA LEU A 13 -12.65 -3.67 -11.30
C LEU A 13 -11.91 -3.26 -10.02
N LEU A 14 -11.73 -1.96 -9.77
CA LEU A 14 -10.99 -1.37 -8.64
C LEU A 14 -11.81 -1.29 -7.34
N ILE A 15 -13.11 -1.60 -7.36
CA ILE A 15 -13.95 -1.59 -6.16
C ILE A 15 -13.48 -2.70 -5.22
N GLY A 16 -12.73 -2.29 -4.19
CA GLY A 16 -12.24 -3.15 -3.12
C GLY A 16 -13.38 -3.84 -2.38
N GLY A 17 -13.28 -5.16 -2.24
CA GLY A 17 -14.14 -5.94 -1.37
C GLY A 17 -13.93 -5.56 0.10
N HIS A 18 -15.00 -5.62 0.89
CA HIS A 18 -14.97 -5.44 2.34
C HIS A 18 -13.84 -6.25 3.00
N SER A 19 -13.33 -5.79 4.16
CA SER A 19 -12.38 -6.52 5.01
C SER A 19 -12.96 -7.88 5.38
N SER A 20 -12.70 -8.86 4.53
CA SER A 20 -13.16 -10.22 4.71
C SER A 20 -11.96 -11.02 5.16
N TYR A 21 -12.07 -11.53 6.38
CA TYR A 21 -11.29 -12.68 6.83
C TYR A 21 -11.21 -13.67 5.67
N GLY A 22 -10.00 -14.02 5.27
CA GLY A 22 -9.88 -14.71 3.99
C GLY A 22 -8.49 -15.12 3.63
N SER A 23 -8.41 -16.33 3.11
CA SER A 23 -7.31 -16.77 2.26
C SER A 23 -7.78 -16.76 0.82
N GLY A 24 -6.89 -16.37 -0.08
CA GLY A 24 -7.16 -16.42 -1.51
C GLY A 24 -5.90 -16.75 -2.28
N ASN A 25 -6.08 -17.12 -3.54
CA ASN A 25 -5.00 -17.32 -4.47
C ASN A 25 -5.46 -17.00 -5.89
N GLY A 26 -4.49 -16.85 -6.78
CA GLY A 26 -4.74 -16.62 -8.19
C GLY A 26 -3.48 -16.78 -9.01
N ARG A 27 -3.61 -16.52 -10.31
CA ARG A 27 -2.52 -16.65 -11.27
C ARG A 27 -2.63 -15.60 -12.36
N SER A 28 -1.51 -15.29 -12.98
CA SER A 28 -1.47 -14.47 -14.20
C SER A 28 -2.23 -15.14 -15.33
N HIS A 29 -2.81 -14.34 -16.21
CA HIS A 29 -3.56 -14.81 -17.38
C HIS A 29 -2.62 -15.41 -18.42
N GLN A 30 -1.46 -14.80 -18.64
CA GLN A 30 -0.54 -15.18 -19.72
C GLN A 30 0.78 -15.79 -19.22
N GLY A 31 1.10 -15.66 -17.93
CA GLY A 31 2.37 -16.10 -17.35
C GLY A 31 2.28 -17.28 -16.37
N PRO A 32 3.43 -17.76 -15.86
CA PRO A 32 3.50 -18.77 -14.80
C PRO A 32 3.32 -18.19 -13.40
N VAL A 33 3.09 -16.88 -13.27
CA VAL A 33 3.08 -16.19 -11.99
C VAL A 33 1.81 -16.55 -11.21
N LYS A 34 1.96 -16.85 -9.93
CA LYS A 34 0.87 -17.16 -9.02
C LYS A 34 0.99 -16.27 -7.80
N TYR A 35 -0.14 -15.99 -7.17
CA TYR A 35 -0.18 -15.32 -5.88
C TYR A 35 -1.07 -16.08 -4.91
N GLY A 36 -0.81 -15.85 -3.63
CA GLY A 36 -1.66 -16.29 -2.53
C GLY A 36 -1.61 -15.24 -1.43
N PHE A 37 -2.68 -15.15 -0.66
CA PHE A 37 -2.75 -14.29 0.52
C PHE A 37 -3.56 -14.98 1.61
N ASN A 38 -3.31 -14.57 2.85
CA ASN A 38 -4.10 -14.99 4.00
C ASN A 38 -4.16 -13.85 4.99
N LEU A 39 -5.37 -13.50 5.43
CA LEU A 39 -5.65 -12.42 6.36
C LEU A 39 -6.36 -12.98 7.59
N VAL A 40 -5.74 -12.81 8.75
CA VAL A 40 -6.22 -13.36 10.02
C VAL A 40 -6.19 -12.26 11.08
N LYS A 41 -7.35 -11.98 11.68
CA LYS A 41 -7.41 -11.07 12.82
C LYS A 41 -6.71 -11.68 14.02
N GLY A 42 -5.82 -10.90 14.63
CA GLY A 42 -5.15 -11.25 15.87
C GLY A 42 -6.07 -11.26 17.09
N LYS A 43 -5.46 -11.33 18.27
CA LYS A 43 -6.16 -11.36 19.57
C LYS A 43 -6.54 -9.97 20.09
N ALA A 44 -6.19 -8.92 19.36
CA ALA A 44 -6.41 -7.56 19.80
C ALA A 44 -7.92 -7.23 19.81
N ASN A 45 -8.33 -6.46 20.81
CA ASN A 45 -9.73 -6.11 21.03
C ASN A 45 -10.13 -4.85 20.24
N HIS A 46 -9.76 -4.81 18.95
CA HIS A 46 -10.19 -3.79 17.98
C HIS A 46 -10.67 -4.50 16.69
N PRO A 47 -11.34 -3.81 15.76
CA PRO A 47 -11.69 -4.35 14.44
C PRO A 47 -10.45 -4.80 13.63
N MET A 48 -10.64 -5.53 12.54
CA MET A 48 -9.53 -5.80 11.61
C MET A 48 -9.20 -4.51 10.87
N GLU A 49 -8.00 -3.98 11.07
CA GLU A 49 -7.57 -2.71 10.45
C GLU A 49 -6.66 -2.96 9.23
N ASP A 50 -6.18 -4.18 9.00
CA ASP A 50 -5.38 -4.50 7.82
C ASP A 50 -6.25 -4.74 6.58
N TYR A 51 -5.80 -4.19 5.45
CA TYR A 51 -6.36 -4.41 4.13
C TYR A 51 -5.27 -4.88 3.17
N HIS A 52 -5.68 -5.50 2.07
CA HIS A 52 -4.76 -5.93 1.04
C HIS A 52 -5.37 -5.80 -0.36
N VAL A 53 -4.51 -5.85 -1.37
CA VAL A 53 -4.88 -6.07 -2.77
C VAL A 53 -4.03 -7.23 -3.28
N ALA A 54 -4.63 -8.15 -4.01
CA ALA A 54 -3.89 -9.22 -4.67
C ALA A 54 -4.67 -9.71 -5.90
N ARG A 55 -4.24 -9.26 -7.09
CA ARG A 55 -4.93 -9.57 -8.35
C ARG A 55 -4.08 -9.28 -9.58
N PHE A 56 -4.50 -9.81 -10.72
CA PHE A 56 -4.01 -9.43 -12.04
C PHE A 56 -5.05 -8.63 -12.82
N ILE A 57 -4.62 -7.62 -13.57
CA ILE A 57 -5.44 -6.85 -14.50
C ILE A 57 -4.76 -6.75 -15.87
N GLN A 58 -5.53 -6.41 -16.90
CA GLN A 58 -5.04 -6.11 -18.24
C GLN A 58 -5.31 -4.63 -18.54
N ILE A 59 -4.28 -3.88 -18.91
CA ILE A 59 -4.38 -2.47 -19.26
C ILE A 59 -3.42 -2.17 -20.42
N GLU A 60 -3.93 -1.51 -21.47
CA GLU A 60 -3.14 -1.11 -22.64
C GLU A 60 -2.30 -2.24 -23.28
N GLY A 61 -2.78 -3.48 -23.21
CA GLY A 61 -2.10 -4.65 -23.76
C GLY A 61 -1.00 -5.23 -22.86
N HIS A 62 -0.84 -4.69 -21.65
CA HIS A 62 0.06 -5.19 -20.62
C HIS A 62 -0.70 -5.91 -19.50
N GLU A 63 -0.09 -6.97 -18.99
CA GLU A 63 -0.57 -7.63 -17.78
C GLU A 63 0.09 -7.00 -16.55
N LEU A 64 -0.72 -6.54 -15.60
CA LEU A 64 -0.24 -6.01 -14.32
C LEU A 64 -0.69 -6.90 -13.17
N GLY A 65 0.28 -7.38 -12.38
CA GLY A 65 0.04 -7.93 -11.05
C GLY A 65 0.08 -6.80 -10.03
N LEU A 66 -1.03 -6.58 -9.32
CA LEU A 66 -1.17 -5.54 -8.31
C LEU A 66 -1.29 -6.20 -6.93
N PHE A 67 -0.34 -5.88 -6.05
CA PHE A 67 -0.28 -6.44 -4.71
C PHE A 67 -0.02 -5.34 -3.69
N ALA A 68 -0.77 -5.32 -2.60
CA ALA A 68 -0.52 -4.36 -1.53
C ALA A 68 -0.93 -4.91 -0.17
N ILE A 69 -0.28 -4.39 0.87
CA ILE A 69 -0.69 -4.54 2.27
C ILE A 69 -0.81 -3.12 2.84
N TYR A 70 -1.89 -2.89 3.57
CA TYR A 70 -2.18 -1.67 4.29
C TYR A 70 -2.45 -2.04 5.75
N ASP A 71 -1.56 -1.66 6.65
CA ASP A 71 -1.71 -1.89 8.10
C ASP A 71 -2.29 -0.63 8.74
N GLY A 72 -3.58 -0.66 9.05
CA GLY A 72 -4.31 0.46 9.63
C GLY A 72 -4.06 0.62 11.12
N HIS A 73 -4.18 1.86 11.61
CA HIS A 73 -4.14 2.16 13.03
C HIS A 73 -5.13 3.29 13.38
N LEU A 74 -5.82 3.12 14.50
CA LEU A 74 -6.85 4.06 15.00
C LEU A 74 -8.04 4.21 14.02
N GLY A 75 -8.41 3.13 13.33
CA GLY A 75 -9.55 3.06 12.43
C GLY A 75 -9.26 2.32 11.11
N GLU A 76 -10.30 1.76 10.50
CA GLU A 76 -10.23 1.03 9.23
C GLU A 76 -10.47 1.89 7.98
N SER A 77 -10.86 3.16 8.15
CA SER A 77 -11.27 4.04 7.05
C SER A 77 -10.14 4.38 6.09
N VAL A 78 -8.95 4.70 6.60
CA VAL A 78 -7.77 5.02 5.79
C VAL A 78 -7.27 3.81 4.98
N PRO A 79 -7.02 2.62 5.57
CA PRO A 79 -6.60 1.46 4.79
C PRO A 79 -7.68 1.01 3.78
N ALA A 80 -8.97 1.16 4.10
CA ALA A 80 -10.06 0.93 3.14
C ALA A 80 -10.04 1.93 1.98
N TYR A 81 -9.71 3.21 2.24
CA TYR A 81 -9.54 4.23 1.21
C TYR A 81 -8.35 3.91 0.31
N LEU A 82 -7.21 3.51 0.89
CA LEU A 82 -6.01 3.11 0.13
C LEU A 82 -6.29 1.91 -0.78
N GLN A 83 -7.00 0.89 -0.28
CA GLN A 83 -7.35 -0.30 -1.06
C GLN A 83 -8.12 0.05 -2.34
N LYS A 84 -9.03 1.02 -2.26
CA LYS A 84 -9.87 1.45 -3.39
C LYS A 84 -9.14 2.40 -4.35
N ASN A 85 -8.33 3.30 -3.82
CA ASN A 85 -7.87 4.47 -4.58
C ASN A 85 -6.39 4.43 -4.98
N LEU A 86 -5.50 3.85 -4.18
CA LEU A 86 -4.05 4.04 -4.39
C LEU A 86 -3.58 3.48 -5.73
N PHE A 87 -3.95 2.24 -6.09
CA PHE A 87 -3.62 1.69 -7.41
C PHE A 87 -4.31 2.45 -8.55
N ALA A 88 -5.55 2.90 -8.34
CA ALA A 88 -6.26 3.69 -9.34
C ALA A 88 -5.49 4.98 -9.66
N ASN A 89 -4.99 5.66 -8.62
CA ASN A 89 -4.21 6.88 -8.75
C ASN A 89 -2.86 6.62 -9.41
N ILE A 90 -2.14 5.56 -9.02
CA ILE A 90 -0.86 5.18 -9.65
C ILE A 90 -1.03 4.95 -11.16
N LEU A 91 -2.05 4.18 -11.56
CA LEU A 91 -2.28 3.83 -12.97
C LEU A 91 -2.85 4.99 -13.79
N LYS A 92 -3.35 6.05 -13.15
CA LYS A 92 -3.82 7.28 -13.81
C LYS A 92 -2.70 8.28 -14.11
N GLU A 93 -1.54 8.13 -13.49
CA GLU A 93 -0.41 9.03 -13.74
C GLU A 93 0.09 8.89 -15.18
N GLU A 94 0.21 10.01 -15.89
CA GLU A 94 0.60 10.06 -17.31
C GLU A 94 1.94 9.39 -17.58
N GLU A 95 2.88 9.52 -16.64
CA GLU A 95 4.23 8.97 -16.74
C GLU A 95 4.32 7.50 -16.27
N PHE A 96 3.21 6.82 -15.95
CA PHE A 96 3.27 5.48 -15.34
C PHE A 96 4.07 4.47 -16.19
N TRP A 97 3.94 4.52 -17.51
CA TRP A 97 4.64 3.60 -18.41
C TRP A 97 6.09 3.99 -18.71
N THR A 98 6.44 5.26 -18.56
CA THR A 98 7.76 5.81 -18.90
C THR A 98 8.65 5.97 -17.67
N ASP A 99 8.08 6.39 -16.54
CA ASP A 99 8.72 6.53 -15.24
C ASP A 99 7.79 6.04 -14.09
N PRO A 100 7.65 4.70 -13.93
CA PRO A 100 6.84 4.13 -12.87
C PRO A 100 7.24 4.59 -11.46
N ASN A 101 8.52 4.84 -11.20
CA ASN A 101 8.97 5.31 -9.89
C ASN A 101 8.34 6.66 -9.55
N ARG A 102 8.48 7.63 -10.46
CA ARG A 102 7.93 8.97 -10.26
C ARG A 102 6.42 8.94 -10.11
N SER A 103 5.74 8.16 -10.94
CA SER A 103 4.29 7.98 -10.87
C SER A 103 3.84 7.36 -9.55
N ILE A 104 4.54 6.33 -9.05
CA ILE A 104 4.24 5.73 -7.76
C ILE A 104 4.40 6.77 -6.65
N SER A 105 5.54 7.47 -6.58
CA SER A 105 5.78 8.49 -5.55
C SER A 105 4.73 9.61 -5.58
N LYS A 106 4.43 10.13 -6.77
CA LYS A 106 3.45 11.21 -6.97
C LYS A 106 2.03 10.77 -6.60
N ALA A 107 1.63 9.55 -6.95
CA ALA A 107 0.32 9.01 -6.59
C ALA A 107 0.17 8.74 -5.08
N TYR A 108 1.25 8.31 -4.41
CA TYR A 108 1.25 8.22 -2.94
C TYR A 108 1.02 9.59 -2.30
N GLU A 109 1.75 10.61 -2.73
CA GLU A 109 1.61 11.98 -2.22
C GLU A 109 0.20 12.53 -2.47
N GLN A 110 -0.34 12.41 -3.67
CA GLN A 110 -1.71 12.85 -3.98
C GLN A 110 -2.77 12.11 -3.17
N THR A 111 -2.60 10.80 -2.99
CA THR A 111 -3.53 9.99 -2.20
C THR A 111 -3.51 10.41 -0.74
N ASP A 112 -2.32 10.69 -0.19
CA ASP A 112 -2.15 11.22 1.17
C ASP A 112 -2.82 12.60 1.33
N GLN A 113 -2.61 13.52 0.39
CA GLN A 113 -3.28 14.83 0.38
C GLN A 113 -4.81 14.70 0.27
N ALA A 114 -5.31 13.71 -0.49
CA ALA A 114 -6.74 13.43 -0.55
C ALA A 114 -7.27 12.93 0.81
N ILE A 115 -6.55 12.03 1.49
CA ILE A 115 -6.92 11.55 2.83
C ILE A 115 -6.97 12.73 3.83
N LEU A 116 -5.94 13.58 3.82
CA LEU A 116 -5.87 14.74 4.70
C LEU A 116 -6.96 15.77 4.44
N SER A 117 -7.40 15.95 3.19
CA SER A 117 -8.49 16.88 2.85
C SER A 117 -9.89 16.36 3.20
N HIS A 118 -10.08 15.04 3.35
CA HIS A 118 -11.34 14.40 3.77
C HIS A 118 -11.40 14.12 5.29
N ASN A 119 -10.55 14.77 6.10
CA ASN A 119 -10.29 14.40 7.50
C ASN A 119 -11.52 14.17 8.40
N PRO A 120 -12.64 14.93 8.35
CA PRO A 120 -13.78 14.59 9.20
C PRO A 120 -14.46 13.26 8.82
N ASP A 121 -14.40 12.84 7.56
CA ASP A 121 -15.11 11.65 7.06
C ASP A 121 -14.29 10.36 7.23
N LEU A 122 -12.95 10.46 7.23
CA LEU A 122 -12.04 9.31 7.37
C LEU A 122 -11.55 9.07 8.80
N GLY A 123 -11.72 10.05 9.69
CA GLY A 123 -11.26 9.97 11.09
C GLY A 123 -9.78 10.29 11.28
N GLN A 124 -9.30 10.13 12.51
CA GLN A 124 -7.94 10.51 12.93
C GLN A 124 -6.88 9.43 12.71
N GLY A 125 -7.28 8.28 12.18
CA GLY A 125 -6.39 7.14 11.97
C GLY A 125 -5.46 7.31 10.77
N GLY A 126 -4.65 6.29 10.58
CA GLY A 126 -3.68 6.22 9.48
C GLY A 126 -3.49 4.79 9.02
N SER A 127 -2.58 4.60 8.08
CA SER A 127 -2.20 3.28 7.60
C SER A 127 -0.76 3.29 7.09
N THR A 128 -0.09 2.16 7.21
CA THR A 128 1.07 1.87 6.36
C THR A 128 0.59 1.57 4.94
N ALA A 129 1.50 1.60 3.97
CA ALA A 129 1.26 1.11 2.63
C ALA A 129 2.54 0.54 2.03
N VAL A 130 2.50 -0.74 1.69
CA VAL A 130 3.51 -1.37 0.83
C VAL A 130 2.81 -1.90 -0.41
N THR A 131 3.21 -1.41 -1.59
CA THR A 131 2.65 -1.82 -2.88
C THR A 131 3.71 -2.49 -3.74
N ALA A 132 3.31 -3.47 -4.53
CA ALA A 132 4.12 -4.13 -5.54
C ALA A 132 3.34 -4.22 -6.86
N ILE A 133 3.97 -3.77 -7.94
CA ILE A 133 3.43 -3.76 -9.29
C ILE A 133 4.33 -4.60 -10.19
N LEU A 134 3.80 -5.71 -10.71
CA LEU A 134 4.50 -6.61 -11.61
C LEU A 134 3.99 -6.42 -13.04
N ILE A 135 4.81 -5.85 -13.91
CA ILE A 135 4.48 -5.61 -15.33
C ILE A 135 4.96 -6.80 -16.17
N ASP A 136 4.04 -7.41 -16.90
CA ASP A 136 4.23 -8.54 -17.83
C ASP A 136 5.05 -9.69 -17.24
N GLY A 137 4.90 -9.94 -15.94
CA GLY A 137 5.65 -10.96 -15.20
C GLY A 137 7.17 -10.72 -15.12
N ARG A 138 7.65 -9.52 -15.48
CA ARG A 138 9.09 -9.27 -15.72
C ARG A 138 9.66 -8.10 -14.92
N LYS A 139 8.93 -7.00 -14.80
CA LYS A 139 9.40 -5.79 -14.10
C LYS A 139 8.61 -5.61 -12.81
N LEU A 140 9.29 -5.60 -11.68
CA LEU A 140 8.69 -5.44 -10.36
C LEU A 140 9.04 -4.07 -9.79
N TRP A 141 8.03 -3.27 -9.47
CA TRP A 141 8.15 -1.99 -8.80
C TRP A 141 7.54 -2.08 -7.41
N ILE A 142 8.20 -1.50 -6.41
CA ILE A 142 7.76 -1.55 -5.02
C ILE A 142 7.77 -0.15 -4.43
N GLY A 143 6.65 0.27 -3.83
CA GLY A 143 6.53 1.49 -3.03
C GLY A 143 6.30 1.14 -1.57
N ASN A 144 6.84 1.92 -0.63
CA ASN A 144 6.65 1.71 0.81
C ASN A 144 6.53 3.03 1.58
N VAL A 145 5.55 3.10 2.46
CA VAL A 145 5.41 4.12 3.51
C VAL A 145 4.99 3.42 4.81
N GLY A 146 5.84 3.49 5.83
CA GLY A 146 5.59 2.88 7.14
C GLY A 146 6.51 1.70 7.42
N ASP A 147 6.14 0.89 8.39
CA ASP A 147 6.88 -0.27 8.91
C ASP A 147 6.38 -1.62 8.37
N SER A 148 5.44 -1.60 7.42
CA SER A 148 5.19 -2.76 6.54
C SER A 148 6.42 -3.03 5.66
N ARG A 149 6.56 -4.29 5.21
CA ARG A 149 7.78 -4.76 4.55
C ARG A 149 7.54 -5.66 3.34
N ALA A 150 8.25 -5.39 2.25
CA ALA A 150 8.36 -6.31 1.11
C ALA A 150 9.68 -7.08 1.16
N VAL A 151 9.60 -8.39 0.94
CA VAL A 151 10.76 -9.30 0.90
C VAL A 151 10.70 -10.16 -0.36
N LEU A 152 11.80 -10.22 -1.10
CA LEU A 152 11.96 -11.08 -2.27
C LEU A 152 12.80 -12.30 -1.89
N SER A 153 12.31 -13.51 -2.19
CA SER A 153 13.12 -14.73 -2.07
C SER A 153 13.73 -15.10 -3.42
N ARG A 154 15.05 -15.29 -3.46
CA ARG A 154 15.78 -15.72 -4.66
C ARG A 154 16.88 -16.69 -4.29
N GLY A 155 16.86 -17.89 -4.88
CA GLY A 155 17.83 -18.94 -4.55
C GLY A 155 17.77 -19.38 -3.09
N GLY A 156 16.58 -19.36 -2.47
CA GLY A 156 16.37 -19.69 -1.05
C GLY A 156 16.78 -18.59 -0.07
N GLN A 157 17.26 -17.43 -0.55
CA GLN A 157 17.65 -16.31 0.30
C GLN A 157 16.59 -15.22 0.30
N ALA A 158 16.23 -14.75 1.50
CA ALA A 158 15.34 -13.62 1.71
C ALA A 158 16.11 -12.29 1.55
N ILE A 159 15.63 -11.44 0.67
CA ILE A 159 16.19 -10.11 0.37
C ILE A 159 15.12 -9.09 0.69
N GLN A 160 15.36 -8.26 1.70
CA GLN A 160 14.46 -7.16 2.03
C GLN A 160 14.52 -6.10 0.93
N MET A 161 13.36 -5.79 0.34
CA MET A 161 13.26 -4.89 -0.81
C MET A 161 12.93 -3.44 -0.39
N THR A 162 12.34 -3.27 0.79
CA THR A 162 11.93 -1.97 1.35
C THR A 162 12.62 -1.72 2.68
N ILE A 163 12.84 -0.46 3.04
CA ILE A 163 13.36 -0.08 4.35
C ILE A 163 12.16 0.35 5.20
N ASP A 164 12.03 -0.21 6.40
CA ASP A 164 10.96 0.12 7.32
C ASP A 164 11.18 1.53 7.88
N HIS A 165 10.12 2.34 7.90
CA HIS A 165 10.16 3.71 8.41
C HIS A 165 9.98 3.71 9.93
N GLU A 166 11.09 3.54 10.65
CA GLU A 166 11.12 3.55 12.10
C GLU A 166 11.50 4.94 12.67
N PRO A 167 10.84 5.45 13.72
CA PRO A 167 11.10 6.80 14.22
C PRO A 167 12.54 7.05 14.69
N ASN A 168 13.25 6.02 15.17
CA ASN A 168 14.64 6.15 15.60
C ASN A 168 15.61 6.30 14.43
N THR A 169 15.38 5.61 13.31
CA THR A 169 16.23 5.72 12.11
C THR A 169 15.96 7.03 11.38
N GLU A 170 14.72 7.52 11.43
CA GLU A 170 14.28 8.77 10.80
C GLU A 170 14.38 10.01 11.70
N ARG A 171 14.93 9.86 12.92
CA ARG A 171 14.95 10.91 13.96
C ARG A 171 15.42 12.26 13.44
N GLY A 172 16.53 12.29 12.70
CA GLY A 172 17.06 13.53 12.16
C GLY A 172 16.08 14.25 11.23
N SER A 173 15.34 13.51 10.39
CA SER A 173 14.30 14.09 9.51
C SER A 173 13.13 14.64 10.33
N ILE A 174 12.71 13.91 11.37
CA ILE A 174 11.60 14.29 12.25
C ILE A 174 11.93 15.56 13.03
N GLU A 175 13.10 15.59 13.68
CA GLU A 175 13.54 16.73 14.51
C GLU A 175 13.81 17.98 13.66
N ASN A 176 14.36 17.83 12.45
CA ASN A 176 14.56 18.95 11.52
C ASN A 176 13.24 19.58 11.04
N ARG A 177 12.12 18.86 11.13
CA ARG A 177 10.77 19.35 10.80
C ARG A 177 10.00 19.84 12.03
N GLY A 178 10.67 20.04 13.16
CA GLY A 178 10.06 20.55 14.40
C GLY A 178 9.39 19.47 15.27
N GLY A 179 9.48 18.20 14.89
CA GLY A 179 8.99 17.08 15.71
C GLY A 179 10.01 16.63 16.76
N PHE A 180 9.68 15.56 17.49
CA PHE A 180 10.59 14.91 18.43
C PHE A 180 10.38 13.39 18.44
N VAL A 181 11.39 12.66 18.93
CA VAL A 181 11.36 11.20 19.05
C VAL A 181 11.59 10.81 20.52
N SER A 182 10.63 10.11 21.12
CA SER A 182 10.71 9.70 22.53
C SER A 182 10.47 8.20 22.71
N ASN A 183 11.22 7.59 23.62
CA ASN A 183 11.04 6.19 24.00
C ASN A 183 10.15 6.14 25.26
N MET A 184 8.91 5.66 25.12
CA MET A 184 8.03 5.44 26.28
C MET A 184 8.15 3.99 26.78
N PRO A 185 8.50 3.75 28.06
CA PRO A 185 8.50 2.41 28.63
C PRO A 185 7.06 1.95 28.90
N GLY A 186 6.67 0.74 28.44
CA GLY A 186 5.37 0.15 28.84
C GLY A 186 4.71 -0.83 27.89
N TYR A 187 5.14 -0.96 26.63
CA TYR A 187 4.52 -1.88 25.67
C TYR A 187 5.45 -3.06 25.36
N PRO A 188 5.12 -4.29 25.81
CA PRO A 188 5.89 -5.47 25.45
C PRO A 188 5.54 -5.86 24.01
N LYS A 189 6.54 -5.68 23.13
CA LYS A 189 6.60 -5.96 21.68
C LYS A 189 6.31 -4.74 20.81
N HIS A 190 7.40 -4.20 20.28
CA HIS A 190 7.51 -3.07 19.36
C HIS A 190 7.31 -1.69 20.02
N PRO A 191 8.33 -0.82 20.05
CA PRO A 191 8.16 0.55 20.50
C PRO A 191 7.32 1.27 19.45
N HIS A 192 6.01 1.40 19.70
CA HIS A 192 5.19 2.38 18.99
C HIS A 192 5.68 3.77 19.42
N LEU A 193 6.64 4.30 18.67
CA LEU A 193 7.11 5.66 18.83
C LEU A 193 6.09 6.59 18.15
N PHE A 194 5.44 7.41 18.96
CA PHE A 194 4.59 8.48 18.46
C PHE A 194 5.44 9.48 17.69
N LYS A 195 5.05 9.79 16.45
CA LYS A 195 5.51 10.96 15.70
C LYS A 195 4.48 12.06 15.91
N SER A 196 4.91 13.22 16.39
CA SER A 196 4.12 14.45 16.32
C SER A 196 4.94 15.46 15.53
N ILE A 197 4.42 15.88 14.39
CA ILE A 197 4.88 17.05 13.65
C ILE A 197 3.96 18.18 14.11
N THR A 198 4.53 19.26 14.67
CA THR A 198 3.78 20.45 15.10
C THR A 198 3.84 21.51 14.00
#